data_AF-R4LPK9-F1
#
_entry.id   AF-R4LPK9-F1
#
_cell.length_a   1.000
_cell.length_b   1.000
_cell.length_c   1.000
_cell.angle_alpha   90.00
_cell.angle_beta   90.00
_cell.angle_gamma   90.00
#
_symmetry.space_group_name_H-M   'P 1'
#
loop_
_entity.id
_entity.type
_entity.pdbx_description
1 polymer ?
#
loop_
_entity_poly.entity_id
_entity_poly.type
_entity_poly.pdbx_seq_one_letter_code
_entity_poly.pdbx_strand_id
1 'polypeptide(L)'
;MGAQMKIRSRLLAVGAGTLLSFLVPFGAAVAEAAAPSGAPVVVVSRTPVNGLAPVTVAGPGAATSFRFAAAVPAGGSLSPAAAVRGQAEFSSEVLVKDAAGTVVGAYDAPYAIDAKGALLKATYRIEGANLVQTLPAAPSTAFPVKVLLSDYAPVTSGRGGPTILVTKVTVPSNYVYNPDLGSLHDYCTSSPDSYLAADFRGPCARHDLCYEAPGNHKTACDNALRDDLTTNCDYAYSASNPIRATCHGVAAIYWAAVTAFGDDN
;
A
#
# COMPACT_ATOMS: atom_id res chain seq x y z
N MET A 1 40.00 -58.90 13.30
CA MET A 1 41.45 -59.09 13.09
C MET A 1 41.66 -59.63 11.68
N GLY A 2 42.53 -59.01 10.88
CA GLY A 2 42.92 -59.53 9.56
C GLY A 2 42.66 -58.55 8.41
N ALA A 3 43.73 -57.86 8.02
CA ALA A 3 43.82 -56.97 6.87
C ALA A 3 43.70 -57.70 5.52
N GLN A 4 43.40 -56.98 4.43
CA GLN A 4 44.40 -56.69 3.40
C GLN A 4 43.82 -55.90 2.23
N MET A 5 44.70 -55.06 1.72
CA MET A 5 44.54 -53.96 0.78
C MET A 5 44.82 -54.47 -0.64
N LYS A 6 44.05 -54.02 -1.63
CA LYS A 6 44.43 -54.12 -3.04
C LYS A 6 44.18 -52.79 -3.73
N ILE A 7 45.26 -52.02 -3.86
CA ILE A 7 45.40 -50.90 -4.78
C ILE A 7 45.41 -51.45 -6.21
N ARG A 8 44.59 -50.88 -7.10
CA ARG A 8 44.88 -50.80 -8.53
C ARG A 8 44.56 -49.42 -9.07
N SER A 9 45.59 -48.80 -9.61
CA SER A 9 45.61 -47.53 -10.32
C SER A 9 44.57 -47.43 -11.42
N ARG A 10 43.94 -46.27 -11.54
CA ARG A 10 43.60 -45.68 -12.84
C ARG A 10 43.97 -44.20 -12.83
N LEU A 11 44.97 -43.89 -13.66
CA LEU A 11 45.21 -42.60 -14.27
C LEU A 11 43.89 -42.03 -14.81
N LEU A 12 43.58 -40.77 -14.52
CA LEU A 12 42.79 -39.93 -15.41
C LEU A 12 43.21 -38.47 -15.23
N ALA A 13 43.58 -37.90 -16.38
CA ALA A 13 44.02 -36.56 -16.69
C ALA A 13 43.58 -35.41 -15.76
N VAL A 14 44.55 -34.62 -15.32
CA VAL A 14 44.36 -33.23 -14.87
C VAL A 14 44.11 -32.38 -16.12
N GLY A 15 42.84 -32.17 -16.45
CA GLY A 15 42.41 -31.14 -17.39
C GLY A 15 42.39 -29.80 -16.68
N ALA A 16 43.11 -28.81 -17.21
CA ALA A 16 43.14 -27.44 -16.73
C ALA A 16 41.71 -26.86 -16.70
N GLY A 17 41.16 -26.72 -15.50
CA GLY A 17 39.91 -26.00 -15.27
C GLY A 17 40.18 -24.50 -15.31
N THR A 18 39.86 -23.87 -16.44
CA THR A 18 39.76 -22.42 -16.56
C THR A 18 38.74 -21.92 -15.54
N LEU A 19 39.19 -21.10 -14.57
CA LEU A 19 38.30 -20.32 -13.71
C LEU A 19 37.48 -19.38 -14.60
N LEU A 20 36.23 -19.74 -14.92
CA LEU A 20 35.22 -18.77 -15.30
C LEU A 20 34.77 -18.05 -14.03
N SER A 21 35.30 -16.86 -13.80
CA SER A 21 34.72 -15.89 -12.88
C SER A 21 33.27 -15.59 -13.33
N PHE A 22 32.30 -16.15 -12.59
CA PHE A 22 30.91 -15.70 -12.69
C PHE A 22 30.80 -14.30 -12.09
N LEU A 23 31.01 -13.30 -12.92
CA LEU A 23 30.51 -11.95 -12.69
C LEU A 23 28.98 -12.01 -12.82
N VAL A 24 28.29 -12.08 -11.68
CA VAL A 24 26.86 -11.77 -11.62
C VAL A 24 26.73 -10.26 -11.83
N PRO A 25 26.07 -9.78 -12.90
CA PRO A 25 25.78 -8.36 -12.99
C PRO A 25 24.73 -8.04 -11.94
N PHE A 26 25.16 -7.34 -10.89
CA PHE A 26 24.26 -6.56 -10.05
C PHE A 26 23.61 -5.49 -10.92
N GLY A 27 22.27 -5.43 -10.90
CA GLY A 27 21.53 -4.27 -11.38
C GLY A 27 20.95 -4.38 -12.79
N ALA A 28 20.09 -5.36 -13.04
CA ALA A 28 18.96 -5.10 -13.94
C ALA A 28 17.82 -4.58 -13.07
N ALA A 29 17.64 -3.26 -13.04
CA ALA A 29 16.36 -2.69 -12.62
C ALA A 29 15.30 -3.34 -13.51
N VAL A 30 14.37 -4.09 -12.91
CA VAL A 30 13.17 -4.51 -13.60
C VAL A 30 12.46 -3.22 -13.96
N ALA A 31 12.53 -2.83 -15.23
CA ALA A 31 11.72 -1.75 -15.75
C ALA A 31 10.26 -2.20 -15.56
N GLU A 32 9.59 -1.60 -14.59
CA GLU A 32 8.15 -1.71 -14.45
C GLU A 32 7.56 -1.20 -15.76
N ALA A 33 7.02 -2.12 -16.56
CA ALA A 33 6.54 -1.82 -17.88
C ALA A 33 5.46 -0.74 -17.76
N ALA A 34 5.73 0.43 -18.34
CA ALA A 34 4.72 1.47 -18.47
C ALA A 34 3.46 0.86 -19.09
N ALA A 35 2.33 1.03 -18.41
CA ALA A 35 1.06 0.47 -18.85
C ALA A 35 0.80 0.86 -20.33
N PRO A 36 0.42 -0.09 -21.20
CA PRO A 36 0.19 0.21 -22.60
C PRO A 36 -0.93 1.25 -22.74
N SER A 37 -0.65 2.28 -23.55
CA SER A 37 -1.50 3.46 -23.86
C SER A 37 -2.85 3.13 -24.57
N GLY A 38 -3.40 1.93 -24.41
CA GLY A 38 -4.60 1.47 -25.11
C GLY A 38 -5.58 0.65 -24.27
N ALA A 39 -5.40 0.57 -22.94
CA ALA A 39 -6.38 -0.10 -22.09
C ALA A 39 -7.74 0.63 -22.17
N PRO A 40 -8.87 -0.10 -22.27
CA PRO A 40 -10.18 0.53 -22.29
C PRO A 40 -10.42 1.30 -20.99
N VAL A 41 -10.77 2.58 -21.11
CA VAL A 41 -11.10 3.46 -19.99
C VAL A 41 -12.61 3.43 -19.77
N VAL A 42 -13.04 3.06 -18.57
CA VAL A 42 -14.46 3.11 -18.16
C VAL A 42 -14.72 4.45 -17.47
N VAL A 43 -15.75 5.17 -17.91
CA VAL A 43 -16.22 6.39 -17.25
C VAL A 43 -17.22 5.98 -16.17
N VAL A 44 -16.89 6.22 -14.91
CA VAL A 44 -17.65 5.70 -13.76
C VAL A 44 -18.65 6.73 -13.22
N SER A 45 -18.35 8.03 -13.28
CA SER A 45 -19.31 9.09 -12.93
C SER A 45 -19.01 10.41 -13.65
N ARG A 46 -20.07 11.20 -13.93
CA ARG A 46 -19.99 12.59 -14.43
C ARG A 46 -20.27 13.64 -13.35
N THR A 47 -20.73 13.22 -12.19
CA THR A 47 -21.02 14.08 -11.05
C THR A 47 -20.03 13.75 -9.94
N PRO A 48 -19.37 14.74 -9.32
CA PRO A 48 -18.48 14.47 -8.20
C PRO A 48 -19.27 13.81 -7.06
N VAL A 49 -18.88 12.60 -6.67
CA VAL A 49 -19.46 11.89 -5.52
C VAL A 49 -18.33 11.36 -4.66
N ASN A 50 -17.72 12.22 -3.83
CA ASN A 50 -16.72 11.86 -2.81
C ASN A 50 -15.53 10.97 -3.24
N GLY A 51 -15.36 10.61 -4.51
CA GLY A 51 -14.40 9.58 -4.91
C GLY A 51 -14.85 8.66 -6.03
N LEU A 52 -14.06 7.62 -6.27
CA LEU A 52 -14.44 6.47 -7.10
C LEU A 52 -15.09 5.39 -6.22
N ALA A 53 -16.37 5.11 -6.43
CA ALA A 53 -17.04 4.00 -5.74
C ALA A 53 -16.33 2.65 -6.01
N PRO A 54 -16.33 1.68 -5.07
CA PRO A 54 -15.68 0.40 -5.26
C PRO A 54 -16.12 -0.28 -6.58
N VAL A 55 -15.14 -0.72 -7.38
CA VAL A 55 -15.38 -1.41 -8.66
C VAL A 55 -14.76 -2.79 -8.61
N THR A 56 -15.45 -3.79 -9.17
CA THR A 56 -14.89 -5.14 -9.34
C THR A 56 -14.46 -5.36 -10.79
N VAL A 57 -13.18 -5.66 -10.99
CA VAL A 57 -12.63 -6.09 -12.28
C VAL A 57 -12.70 -7.61 -12.35
N ALA A 58 -13.56 -8.13 -13.22
CA ALA A 58 -13.90 -9.55 -13.21
C ALA A 58 -12.83 -10.47 -13.82
N GLY A 59 -11.93 -9.96 -14.66
CA GLY A 59 -10.97 -10.78 -15.39
C GLY A 59 -9.91 -9.99 -16.16
N PRO A 60 -8.92 -10.68 -16.76
CA PRO A 60 -7.76 -10.05 -17.40
C PRO A 60 -8.09 -9.22 -18.65
N GLY A 61 -9.24 -9.43 -19.28
CA GLY A 61 -9.71 -8.62 -20.42
C GLY A 61 -10.63 -7.46 -20.03
N ALA A 62 -10.95 -7.28 -18.74
CA ALA A 62 -11.78 -6.18 -18.28
C ALA A 62 -10.99 -4.88 -18.21
N ALA A 63 -11.70 -3.75 -18.19
CA ALA A 63 -11.08 -2.44 -18.07
C ALA A 63 -10.34 -2.30 -16.74
N THR A 64 -9.12 -1.76 -16.81
CA THR A 64 -8.24 -1.49 -15.67
C THR A 64 -8.05 0.00 -15.43
N SER A 65 -8.70 0.85 -16.23
CA SER A 65 -8.64 2.30 -16.10
C SER A 65 -10.04 2.88 -15.89
N PHE A 66 -10.19 3.70 -14.87
CA PHE A 66 -11.46 4.27 -14.42
C PHE A 66 -11.37 5.79 -14.38
N ARG A 67 -12.20 6.48 -15.15
CA ARG A 67 -12.30 7.94 -15.15
C ARG A 67 -13.47 8.39 -14.29
N PHE A 68 -13.23 9.35 -13.40
CA PHE A 68 -14.26 9.97 -12.58
C PHE A 68 -14.02 11.48 -12.41
N ALA A 69 -15.10 12.22 -12.22
CA ALA A 69 -15.06 13.66 -11.95
C ALA A 69 -14.54 13.91 -10.53
N ALA A 70 -13.54 14.77 -10.39
CA ALA A 70 -13.02 15.19 -9.10
C ALA A 70 -13.86 16.35 -8.51
N ALA A 71 -13.87 16.47 -7.18
CA ALA A 71 -14.53 17.51 -6.42
C ALA A 71 -13.70 18.80 -6.43
N VAL A 72 -13.48 19.35 -7.63
CA VAL A 72 -12.73 20.59 -7.82
C VAL A 72 -13.67 21.79 -7.64
N PRO A 73 -13.39 22.74 -6.73
CA PRO A 73 -14.16 23.96 -6.61
C PRO A 73 -14.16 24.78 -7.90
N ALA A 74 -15.13 25.69 -8.06
CA ALA A 74 -15.16 26.59 -9.21
C ALA A 74 -13.85 27.40 -9.33
N GLY A 75 -13.21 27.33 -10.49
CA GLY A 75 -11.91 27.96 -10.75
C GLY A 75 -10.71 27.26 -10.09
N GLY A 76 -10.94 26.15 -9.38
CA GLY A 76 -9.90 25.34 -8.76
C GLY A 76 -9.14 24.45 -9.75
N SER A 77 -8.17 23.71 -9.23
CA SER A 77 -7.32 22.81 -10.00
C SER A 77 -6.91 21.56 -9.22
N LEU A 78 -6.38 20.58 -9.93
CA LEU A 78 -5.77 19.39 -9.36
C LEU A 78 -4.25 19.46 -9.55
N SER A 79 -3.49 18.96 -8.57
CA SER A 79 -2.04 18.80 -8.73
C SER A 79 -1.54 17.54 -8.03
N PRO A 80 -0.53 16.83 -8.58
CA PRO A 80 0.14 15.74 -7.86
C PRO A 80 0.64 16.21 -6.49
N ALA A 81 0.46 15.41 -5.43
CA ALA A 81 1.07 15.70 -4.13
C ALA A 81 2.60 15.46 -4.16
N ALA A 82 3.00 14.43 -4.89
CA ALA A 82 4.38 14.15 -5.26
C ALA A 82 4.44 13.59 -6.70
N ALA A 83 5.45 14.00 -7.46
CA ALA A 83 5.75 13.37 -8.75
C ALA A 83 6.33 11.97 -8.51
N VAL A 84 5.77 10.94 -9.14
CA VAL A 84 6.42 9.62 -9.16
C VAL A 84 7.76 9.79 -9.88
N ARG A 85 8.87 9.35 -9.26
CA ARG A 85 10.23 9.56 -9.78
C ARG A 85 10.34 8.93 -11.18
N GLY A 86 10.51 9.77 -12.21
CA GLY A 86 10.59 9.32 -13.61
C GLY A 86 9.24 9.19 -14.33
N GLN A 87 8.12 9.51 -13.68
CA GLN A 87 6.77 9.47 -14.27
C GLN A 87 5.97 10.72 -13.86
N ALA A 88 6.29 11.86 -14.48
CA ALA A 88 5.70 13.16 -14.15
C ALA A 88 4.16 13.24 -14.37
N GLU A 89 3.61 12.31 -15.17
CA GLU A 89 2.17 12.27 -15.50
C GLU A 89 1.34 11.45 -14.53
N PHE A 90 1.99 10.63 -13.69
CA PHE A 90 1.33 9.72 -12.76
C PHE A 90 1.59 10.17 -11.32
N SER A 91 0.54 10.12 -10.50
CA SER A 91 0.66 10.40 -9.08
C SER A 91 -0.02 9.34 -8.25
N SER A 92 0.60 9.04 -7.12
CA SER A 92 0.02 8.22 -6.07
C SER A 92 -0.91 9.04 -5.17
N GLU A 93 -1.03 10.36 -5.32
CA GLU A 93 -1.93 11.20 -4.50
C GLU A 93 -2.20 12.52 -5.24
N VAL A 94 -3.43 13.01 -5.20
CA VAL A 94 -3.80 14.26 -5.90
C VAL A 94 -4.35 15.28 -4.94
N LEU A 95 -3.72 16.45 -4.89
CA LEU A 95 -4.20 17.62 -4.14
C LEU A 95 -5.27 18.35 -4.95
N VAL A 96 -6.32 18.80 -4.26
CA VAL A 96 -7.36 19.68 -4.78
C VAL A 96 -7.07 21.10 -4.29
N LYS A 97 -7.00 22.04 -5.24
CA LYS A 97 -6.73 23.45 -4.97
C LYS A 97 -7.90 24.33 -5.38
N ASP A 98 -8.15 25.39 -4.62
CA ASP A 98 -9.10 26.44 -5.01
C ASP A 98 -8.53 27.38 -6.08
N ALA A 99 -9.31 28.39 -6.47
CA ALA A 99 -8.92 29.37 -7.48
C ALA A 99 -7.72 30.26 -7.06
N ALA A 100 -7.44 30.36 -5.76
CA ALA A 100 -6.28 31.06 -5.22
C ALA A 100 -5.03 30.16 -5.17
N GLY A 101 -5.15 28.88 -5.54
CA GLY A 101 -4.07 27.90 -5.46
C GLY A 101 -3.91 27.27 -4.07
N THR A 102 -4.81 27.56 -3.13
CA THR A 102 -4.79 26.99 -1.77
C THR A 102 -5.26 25.55 -1.82
N VAL A 103 -4.55 24.64 -1.15
CA VAL A 103 -4.99 23.24 -1.01
C VAL A 103 -6.22 23.19 -0.13
N VAL A 104 -7.33 22.70 -0.68
CA VAL A 104 -8.64 22.58 -0.02
C VAL A 104 -9.12 21.13 0.10
N GLY A 105 -8.31 20.18 -0.36
CA GLY A 105 -8.52 18.76 -0.13
C GLY A 105 -7.50 17.90 -0.85
N ALA A 106 -7.65 16.59 -0.74
CA ALA A 106 -6.82 15.62 -1.42
C ALA A 106 -7.63 14.36 -1.78
N TYR A 107 -7.17 13.65 -2.81
CA TYR A 107 -7.56 12.29 -3.15
C TYR A 107 -6.49 11.33 -2.68
N ASP A 108 -6.91 10.36 -1.87
CA ASP A 108 -6.03 9.33 -1.35
C ASP A 108 -5.45 8.44 -2.43
N ALA A 109 -4.35 7.78 -2.11
CA ALA A 109 -3.67 6.89 -3.02
C ALA A 109 -4.58 5.77 -3.51
N PRO A 110 -4.65 5.55 -4.84
CA PRO A 110 -5.57 4.55 -5.38
C PRO A 110 -4.96 3.16 -5.21
N TYR A 111 -5.74 2.24 -4.65
CA TYR A 111 -5.35 0.84 -4.48
C TYR A 111 -6.43 -0.12 -4.97
N ALA A 112 -6.03 -1.35 -5.20
CA ALA A 112 -6.94 -2.48 -5.39
C ALA A 112 -6.38 -3.73 -4.71
N ILE A 113 -7.26 -4.70 -4.47
CA ILE A 113 -6.91 -6.00 -3.90
C ILE A 113 -7.30 -7.08 -4.90
N ASP A 114 -6.37 -7.94 -5.26
CA ASP A 114 -6.61 -9.05 -6.16
C ASP A 114 -7.28 -10.24 -5.44
N ALA A 115 -7.68 -11.29 -6.16
CA ALA A 115 -8.40 -12.43 -5.57
C ALA A 115 -7.56 -13.29 -4.61
N LYS A 116 -6.24 -13.13 -4.60
CA LYS A 116 -5.32 -13.75 -3.64
C LYS A 116 -5.03 -12.82 -2.46
N GLY A 117 -5.63 -11.64 -2.43
CA GLY A 117 -5.38 -10.62 -1.42
C GLY A 117 -4.14 -9.77 -1.65
N ALA A 118 -3.49 -9.88 -2.82
CA ALA A 118 -2.34 -9.03 -3.13
C ALA A 118 -2.78 -7.59 -3.35
N LEU A 119 -2.11 -6.64 -2.69
CA LEU A 119 -2.33 -5.21 -2.87
C LEU A 119 -1.70 -4.74 -4.19
N LEU A 120 -2.53 -4.17 -5.05
CA LEU A 120 -2.13 -3.56 -6.32
C LEU A 120 -2.10 -2.04 -6.14
N LYS A 121 -0.93 -1.44 -6.38
CA LYS A 121 -0.74 0.01 -6.35
C LYS A 121 -1.24 0.60 -7.66
N ALA A 122 -2.40 1.26 -7.64
CA ALA A 122 -2.86 2.01 -8.78
C ALA A 122 -2.17 3.38 -8.85
N THR A 123 -2.35 4.06 -9.97
CA THR A 123 -1.91 5.45 -10.16
C THR A 123 -3.06 6.31 -10.63
N TYR A 124 -2.98 7.61 -10.33
CA TYR A 124 -3.81 8.62 -10.99
C TYR A 124 -3.06 9.27 -12.13
N ARG A 125 -3.82 9.62 -13.17
CA ARG A 125 -3.48 10.65 -14.14
C ARG A 125 -4.54 11.75 -14.10
N ILE A 126 -4.10 13.01 -14.07
CA ILE A 126 -4.98 14.18 -14.00
C ILE A 126 -5.39 14.58 -15.42
N GLU A 127 -6.69 14.76 -15.66
CA GLU A 127 -7.25 15.20 -16.94
C GLU A 127 -8.26 16.33 -16.73
N GLY A 128 -7.74 17.56 -16.62
CA GLY A 128 -8.54 18.73 -16.27
C GLY A 128 -9.11 18.57 -14.86
N ALA A 129 -10.44 18.50 -14.75
CA ALA A 129 -11.15 18.25 -13.49
C ALA A 129 -11.49 16.76 -13.26
N ASN A 130 -10.93 15.85 -14.06
CA ASN A 130 -11.13 14.41 -13.90
C ASN A 130 -9.86 13.73 -13.41
N LEU A 131 -10.05 12.62 -12.70
CA LEU A 131 -9.00 11.66 -12.37
C LEU A 131 -9.21 10.38 -13.17
N VAL A 132 -8.12 9.85 -13.71
CA VAL A 132 -8.08 8.50 -14.27
C VAL A 132 -7.25 7.64 -13.34
N GLN A 133 -7.90 6.72 -12.64
CA GLN A 133 -7.25 5.70 -11.84
C GLN A 133 -6.90 4.51 -12.74
N THR A 134 -5.66 4.07 -12.73
CA THR A 134 -5.19 2.92 -13.52
C THR A 134 -4.60 1.85 -12.61
N LEU A 135 -5.11 0.63 -12.72
CA LEU A 135 -4.54 -0.56 -12.08
C LEU A 135 -3.32 -1.05 -12.86
N PRO A 136 -2.28 -1.57 -12.18
CA PRO A 136 -1.14 -2.17 -12.85
C PRO A 136 -1.56 -3.43 -13.60
N ALA A 137 -1.16 -3.55 -14.86
CA ALA A 137 -1.42 -4.72 -15.69
C ALA A 137 -0.30 -5.77 -15.48
N ALA A 138 -0.30 -6.44 -14.33
CA ALA A 138 0.66 -7.50 -14.05
C ALA A 138 0.10 -8.88 -14.43
N PRO A 139 0.85 -9.76 -15.12
CA PRO A 139 0.42 -11.13 -15.44
C PRO A 139 0.13 -11.99 -14.20
N SER A 140 0.67 -11.62 -13.04
CA SER A 140 0.47 -12.29 -11.76
C SER A 140 -0.85 -11.95 -11.07
N THR A 141 -1.57 -10.93 -11.55
CA THR A 141 -2.79 -10.42 -10.93
C THR A 141 -3.89 -11.49 -10.92
N ALA A 142 -4.40 -11.83 -9.74
CA ALA A 142 -5.52 -12.76 -9.60
C ALA A 142 -6.87 -12.04 -9.65
N PHE A 143 -7.81 -12.56 -10.43
CA PHE A 143 -9.15 -11.98 -10.56
C PHE A 143 -10.20 -12.77 -9.76
N PRO A 144 -11.27 -12.12 -9.26
CA PRO A 144 -11.61 -10.70 -9.44
C PRO A 144 -10.74 -9.75 -8.60
N VAL A 145 -10.44 -8.57 -9.17
CA VAL A 145 -9.77 -7.48 -8.46
C VAL A 145 -10.81 -6.51 -7.93
N LYS A 146 -10.74 -6.18 -6.64
CA LYS A 146 -11.58 -5.17 -5.99
C LYS A 146 -10.82 -3.85 -5.94
N VAL A 147 -11.25 -2.89 -6.74
CA VAL A 147 -10.78 -1.50 -6.69
C VAL A 147 -11.33 -0.86 -5.43
N LEU A 148 -10.43 -0.36 -4.58
CA LEU A 148 -10.80 0.27 -3.33
C LEU A 148 -11.29 1.70 -3.58
N LEU A 149 -12.12 2.19 -2.65
CA LEU A 149 -12.64 3.54 -2.66
C LEU A 149 -11.47 4.53 -2.63
N SER A 150 -11.53 5.50 -3.54
CA SER A 150 -10.58 6.60 -3.63
C SER A 150 -11.25 7.86 -3.11
N ASP A 151 -11.28 8.01 -1.78
CA ASP A 151 -12.04 9.07 -1.12
C ASP A 151 -11.39 10.45 -1.29
N TYR A 152 -12.25 11.45 -1.42
CA TYR A 152 -11.91 12.87 -1.35
C TYR A 152 -11.96 13.34 0.10
N ALA A 153 -10.83 13.76 0.64
CA ALA A 153 -10.72 14.38 1.94
C ALA A 153 -10.68 15.91 1.81
N PRO A 154 -11.75 16.64 2.14
CA PRO A 154 -11.70 18.11 2.15
C PRO A 154 -10.86 18.61 3.33
N VAL A 155 -10.06 19.66 3.10
CA VAL A 155 -9.50 20.49 4.18
C VAL A 155 -10.67 21.28 4.74
N THR A 156 -11.29 20.77 5.80
CA THR A 156 -12.26 21.56 6.54
C THR A 156 -11.52 22.76 7.11
N SER A 157 -11.94 23.98 6.73
CA SER A 157 -11.46 25.23 7.32
C SER A 157 -12.01 25.36 8.76
N GLY A 158 -11.72 24.38 9.60
CA GLY A 158 -11.95 24.41 11.03
C GLY A 158 -10.77 25.11 11.68
N ARG A 159 -11.01 26.32 12.17
CA ARG A 159 -10.24 26.95 13.26
C ARG A 159 -9.76 25.87 14.24
N GLY A 160 -8.47 25.87 14.55
CA GLY A 160 -7.86 24.88 15.43
C GLY A 160 -8.58 24.73 16.78
N GLY A 161 -8.54 23.51 17.31
CA GLY A 161 -8.75 23.18 18.72
C GLY A 161 -9.18 21.71 18.93
N PRO A 162 -8.87 21.08 20.08
CA PRO A 162 -7.80 21.34 21.03
C PRO A 162 -6.52 20.58 20.63
N THR A 163 -5.38 21.04 21.12
CA THR A 163 -4.21 20.19 21.38
C THR A 163 -4.62 19.14 22.43
N ILE A 164 -5.42 18.15 22.06
CA ILE A 164 -5.33 16.87 22.76
C ILE A 164 -3.90 16.44 22.44
N LEU A 165 -3.06 16.34 23.47
CA LEU A 165 -1.82 15.60 23.35
C LEU A 165 -2.23 14.16 23.05
N VAL A 166 -2.43 13.86 21.77
CA VAL A 166 -2.61 12.50 21.31
C VAL A 166 -1.32 11.79 21.68
N THR A 167 -1.40 10.78 22.52
CA THR A 167 -0.21 10.00 22.85
C THR A 167 -0.02 8.99 21.75
N LYS A 168 1.18 8.96 21.17
CA LYS A 168 1.57 7.94 20.21
C LYS A 168 1.33 6.54 20.80
N VAL A 169 0.63 5.68 20.07
CA VAL A 169 0.57 4.24 20.34
C VAL A 169 1.95 3.65 20.06
N THR A 170 2.63 3.24 21.12
CA THR A 170 3.96 2.64 21.05
C THR A 170 3.89 1.13 21.08
N VAL A 171 4.99 0.47 20.68
CA VAL A 171 5.16 -0.98 20.86
C VAL A 171 5.04 -1.33 22.34
N PRO A 172 4.15 -2.27 22.74
CA PRO A 172 4.03 -2.70 24.12
C PRO A 172 5.33 -3.32 24.64
N SER A 173 5.64 -3.14 25.92
CA SER A 173 6.87 -3.70 26.50
C SER A 173 6.91 -5.22 26.55
N ASN A 174 5.75 -5.89 26.46
CA ASN A 174 5.62 -7.34 26.41
C ASN A 174 5.65 -7.90 24.98
N TYR A 175 5.78 -7.05 23.96
CA TYR A 175 5.91 -7.47 22.58
C TYR A 175 7.35 -7.87 22.27
N VAL A 176 7.55 -9.07 21.72
CA VAL A 176 8.88 -9.58 21.36
C VAL A 176 8.92 -9.79 19.86
N TYR A 177 9.54 -8.85 19.12
CA TYR A 177 9.68 -8.98 17.68
C TYR A 177 10.46 -10.24 17.30
N ASN A 178 9.78 -11.17 16.62
CA ASN A 178 10.33 -12.43 16.14
C ASN A 178 9.61 -12.90 14.86
N PRO A 179 10.05 -12.46 13.67
CA PRO A 179 9.38 -12.78 12.41
C PRO A 179 9.53 -14.25 11.97
N ASP A 180 10.33 -15.05 12.69
CA ASP A 180 10.48 -16.47 12.40
C ASP A 180 9.27 -17.31 12.89
N LEU A 181 8.35 -16.70 13.64
CA LEU A 181 7.16 -17.37 14.23
C LEU A 181 5.91 -17.34 13.34
N GLY A 182 5.99 -16.71 12.16
CA GLY A 182 4.85 -16.53 11.25
C GLY A 182 4.39 -15.08 11.21
N SER A 183 3.08 -14.86 11.01
CA SER A 183 2.47 -13.53 10.87
C SER A 183 2.09 -12.87 12.20
N LEU A 184 2.62 -13.37 13.31
CA LEU A 184 2.48 -12.77 14.63
C LEU A 184 3.88 -12.43 15.13
N HIS A 185 4.01 -11.31 15.84
CA HIS A 185 5.26 -10.79 16.36
C HIS A 185 6.22 -10.27 15.27
N ASP A 186 5.69 -9.83 14.13
CA ASP A 186 6.47 -9.34 12.98
C ASP A 186 6.13 -7.91 12.55
N TYR A 187 5.41 -7.18 13.41
CA TYR A 187 4.83 -5.87 13.17
C TYR A 187 3.77 -5.94 12.09
N CYS A 188 3.91 -5.22 10.98
CA CYS A 188 2.83 -5.09 10.02
C CYS A 188 2.83 -6.21 8.96
N THR A 189 3.43 -7.37 9.26
CA THR A 189 3.60 -8.60 8.45
C THR A 189 3.99 -8.40 6.98
N SER A 190 3.03 -7.97 6.15
CA SER A 190 3.16 -7.78 4.70
C SER A 190 3.05 -6.32 4.27
N SER A 191 2.88 -5.41 5.22
CA SER A 191 2.70 -3.98 5.01
C SER A 191 3.85 -3.18 5.61
N PRO A 192 4.14 -1.97 5.11
CA PRO A 192 5.16 -1.11 5.71
C PRO A 192 4.94 -0.82 7.19
N ASP A 193 6.00 -0.81 7.98
CA ASP A 193 5.97 -0.43 9.40
C ASP A 193 5.69 1.06 9.66
N SER A 194 5.49 1.86 8.61
CA SER A 194 5.28 3.30 8.70
C SER A 194 4.56 3.86 7.48
N TYR A 195 3.91 5.00 7.68
CA TYR A 195 3.42 5.87 6.62
C TYR A 195 4.06 7.25 6.77
N LEU A 196 5.12 7.48 5.99
CA LEU A 196 5.95 8.70 6.08
C LEU A 196 6.44 8.92 7.53
N ALA A 197 5.95 9.95 8.22
CA ALA A 197 6.29 10.25 9.62
C ALA A 197 5.45 9.46 10.66
N ALA A 198 4.35 8.82 10.26
CA ALA A 198 3.54 7.98 11.14
C ALA A 198 4.18 6.59 11.27
N ASP A 199 4.38 6.15 12.51
CA ASP A 199 5.00 4.86 12.84
C ASP A 199 3.89 3.86 13.21
N PHE A 200 3.79 2.76 12.49
CA PHE A 200 2.72 1.77 12.63
C PHE A 200 3.14 0.52 13.41
N ARG A 201 4.41 0.40 13.81
CA ARG A 201 4.91 -0.76 14.58
C ARG A 201 4.18 -0.95 15.90
N GLY A 202 3.84 0.13 16.60
CA GLY A 202 3.09 0.06 17.85
C GLY A 202 1.67 -0.51 17.67
N PRO A 203 0.85 0.09 16.80
CA PRO A 203 -0.46 -0.44 16.42
C PRO A 203 -0.41 -1.91 15.95
N CYS A 204 0.49 -2.26 15.03
CA CYS A 204 0.61 -3.62 14.53
C CYS A 204 1.04 -4.61 15.64
N ALA A 205 2.00 -4.24 16.49
CA ALA A 205 2.40 -5.07 17.64
C ALA A 205 1.25 -5.35 18.63
N ARG A 206 0.34 -4.39 18.84
CA ARG A 206 -0.86 -4.59 19.68
C ARG A 206 -1.88 -5.50 19.03
N HIS A 207 -1.98 -5.46 17.70
CA HIS A 207 -2.84 -6.34 16.92
C HIS A 207 -2.35 -7.79 16.96
N ASP A 208 -1.06 -8.02 16.77
CA ASP A 208 -0.45 -9.35 16.91
C ASP A 208 -0.70 -9.97 18.28
N LEU A 209 -0.47 -9.21 19.36
CA LEU A 209 -0.75 -9.67 20.73
C LEU A 209 -2.23 -9.95 20.96
N CYS A 210 -3.13 -9.25 20.24
CA CYS A 210 -4.57 -9.47 20.32
C CYS A 210 -4.97 -10.76 19.60
N TYR A 211 -4.39 -11.03 18.42
CA TYR A 211 -4.57 -12.27 17.66
C TYR A 211 -3.96 -13.49 18.35
N GLU A 212 -2.90 -13.31 19.14
CA GLU A 212 -2.30 -14.38 19.95
C GLU A 212 -3.15 -14.71 21.20
N ALA A 213 -3.96 -13.77 21.68
CA ALA A 213 -4.76 -13.97 22.87
C ALA A 213 -5.88 -15.00 22.61
N PRO A 214 -6.13 -15.92 23.55
CA PRO A 214 -7.14 -16.96 23.35
C PRO A 214 -8.56 -16.35 23.28
N GLY A 215 -9.30 -16.67 22.22
CA GLY A 215 -10.68 -16.27 22.01
C GLY A 215 -10.93 -15.75 20.60
N ASN A 216 -12.18 -15.78 20.14
CA ASN A 216 -12.56 -15.20 18.84
C ASN A 216 -12.83 -13.71 19.02
N HIS A 217 -11.78 -12.90 18.83
CA HIS A 217 -11.73 -11.46 19.02
C HIS A 217 -11.36 -10.71 17.75
N LYS A 218 -11.27 -11.38 16.60
CA LYS A 218 -10.79 -10.87 15.33
C LYS A 218 -11.31 -9.48 15.00
N THR A 219 -12.63 -9.34 15.01
CA THR A 219 -13.30 -8.08 14.67
C THR A 219 -12.93 -6.97 15.66
N ALA A 220 -12.78 -7.29 16.94
CA ALA A 220 -12.37 -6.33 17.96
C ALA A 220 -10.89 -5.95 17.78
N CYS A 221 -10.01 -6.93 17.53
CA CYS A 221 -8.59 -6.70 17.24
C CYS A 221 -8.41 -5.84 15.99
N ASP A 222 -9.10 -6.17 14.89
CA ASP A 222 -9.05 -5.41 13.64
C ASP A 222 -9.49 -3.97 13.86
N ASN A 223 -10.66 -3.76 14.48
CA ASN A 223 -11.14 -2.40 14.77
C ASN A 223 -10.16 -1.62 15.66
N ALA A 224 -9.55 -2.27 16.67
CA ALA A 224 -8.53 -1.63 17.51
C ALA A 224 -7.28 -1.26 16.71
N LEU A 225 -6.83 -2.10 15.78
CA LEU A 225 -5.72 -1.78 14.87
C LEU A 225 -6.01 -0.49 14.08
N ARG A 226 -7.21 -0.37 13.50
CA ARG A 226 -7.59 0.85 12.75
C ARG A 226 -7.51 2.10 13.62
N ASP A 227 -8.05 2.03 14.82
CA ASP A 227 -8.13 3.16 15.75
C ASP A 227 -6.72 3.55 16.25
N ASP A 228 -5.86 2.56 16.50
CA ASP A 228 -4.46 2.78 16.90
C ASP A 228 -3.60 3.37 15.77
N LEU A 229 -3.78 2.89 14.53
CA LEU A 229 -3.13 3.46 13.35
C LEU A 229 -3.56 4.91 13.14
N THR A 230 -4.87 5.19 13.25
CA THR A 230 -5.44 6.54 13.16
C THR A 230 -4.87 7.47 14.24
N THR A 231 -4.69 6.96 15.46
CA THR A 231 -4.06 7.68 16.57
C THR A 231 -2.61 8.06 16.23
N ASN A 232 -1.85 7.16 15.61
CA ASN A 232 -0.47 7.47 15.20
C ASN A 232 -0.40 8.41 13.99
N CYS A 233 -1.40 8.43 13.13
CA CYS A 233 -1.56 9.47 12.11
C CYS A 233 -1.80 10.85 12.74
N ASP A 234 -2.70 10.92 13.74
CA ASP A 234 -3.02 12.15 14.48
C ASP A 234 -1.83 12.68 15.29
N TYR A 235 -1.00 11.76 15.78
CA TYR A 235 0.25 12.12 16.44
C TYR A 235 1.28 12.70 15.47
N ALA A 236 1.43 12.09 14.29
CA ALA A 236 2.45 12.46 13.32
C ALA A 236 2.11 13.74 12.53
N TYR A 237 0.82 14.02 12.34
CA TYR A 237 0.35 15.10 11.48
C TYR A 237 -0.66 15.99 12.20
N SER A 238 -0.46 17.30 12.13
CA SER A 238 -1.43 18.25 12.66
C SER A 238 -2.77 18.15 11.92
N ALA A 239 -3.85 18.58 12.56
CA ALA A 239 -5.20 18.50 12.00
C ALA A 239 -5.36 19.22 10.64
N SER A 240 -4.54 20.23 10.37
CA SER A 240 -4.54 20.99 9.11
C SER A 240 -3.62 20.40 8.04
N ASN A 241 -2.87 19.34 8.34
CA ASN A 241 -1.96 18.71 7.39
C ASN A 241 -2.75 17.72 6.52
N PRO A 242 -2.83 17.89 5.19
CA PRO A 242 -3.57 16.98 4.32
C PRO A 242 -3.02 15.54 4.36
N ILE A 243 -1.74 15.34 4.69
CA ILE A 243 -1.13 14.01 4.89
C ILE A 243 -1.79 13.24 6.05
N ARG A 244 -2.45 13.93 6.98
CA ARG A 244 -3.20 13.28 8.06
C ARG A 244 -4.36 12.46 7.52
N ALA A 245 -5.12 13.02 6.57
CA ALA A 245 -6.27 12.34 5.98
C ALA A 245 -5.82 11.13 5.17
N THR A 246 -4.75 11.27 4.39
CA THR A 246 -4.19 10.16 3.61
C THR A 246 -3.63 9.06 4.52
N CYS A 247 -3.04 9.42 5.66
CA CYS A 247 -2.62 8.47 6.68
C CYS A 247 -3.81 7.69 7.25
N HIS A 248 -4.96 8.35 7.49
CA HIS A 248 -6.20 7.67 7.89
C HIS A 248 -6.72 6.73 6.81
N GLY A 249 -6.63 7.12 5.53
CA GLY A 249 -6.95 6.25 4.41
C GLY A 249 -6.07 4.97 4.41
N VAL A 250 -4.77 5.13 4.65
CA VAL A 250 -3.86 3.98 4.81
C VAL A 250 -4.23 3.13 6.03
N ALA A 251 -4.58 3.74 7.17
CA ALA A 251 -5.05 3.01 8.34
C ALA A 251 -6.31 2.17 8.05
N ALA A 252 -7.25 2.71 7.29
CA ALA A 252 -8.45 1.99 6.84
C ALA A 252 -8.12 0.82 5.91
N ILE A 253 -7.07 0.92 5.10
CA ILE A 253 -6.59 -0.17 4.23
C ILE A 253 -5.98 -1.29 5.04
N TYR A 254 -5.16 -0.98 6.05
CA TYR A 254 -4.58 -1.99 6.93
C TYR A 254 -5.70 -2.78 7.61
N TRP A 255 -6.69 -2.08 8.15
CA TRP A 255 -7.91 -2.66 8.69
C TRP A 255 -8.65 -3.55 7.69
N ALA A 256 -8.89 -3.06 6.46
CA ALA A 256 -9.59 -3.82 5.44
C ALA A 256 -8.83 -5.11 5.05
N ALA A 257 -7.50 -5.03 4.98
CA ALA A 257 -6.64 -6.17 4.67
C ALA A 257 -6.71 -7.23 5.78
N VAL A 258 -6.52 -6.86 7.05
CA VAL A 258 -6.60 -7.83 8.16
C VAL A 258 -8.02 -8.34 8.36
N THR A 259 -9.05 -7.54 8.08
CA THR A 259 -10.45 -7.97 8.09
C THR A 259 -10.70 -9.06 7.05
N ALA A 260 -10.13 -8.91 5.85
CA ALA A 260 -10.33 -9.83 4.73
C ALA A 260 -9.45 -11.09 4.78
N PHE A 261 -8.22 -10.98 5.30
CA PHE A 261 -7.18 -12.03 5.17
C PHE A 261 -6.53 -12.44 6.48
N GLY A 262 -6.69 -11.65 7.54
CA GLY A 262 -6.19 -12.04 8.87
C GLY A 262 -7.03 -13.17 9.46
N ASP A 263 -6.48 -13.82 10.46
CA ASP A 263 -7.15 -14.85 11.26
C ASP A 263 -6.64 -14.76 12.69
N ASP A 264 -7.52 -14.87 13.67
CA ASP A 264 -7.18 -14.99 15.08
C ASP A 264 -7.27 -16.46 15.49
N ASN A 265 -6.25 -16.99 16.17
CA ASN A 265 -6.14 -18.43 16.43
C ASN A 265 -7.16 -18.95 17.45
#